data_AF-A0A2G9SB82-F1
#
_entry.id   AF-A0A2G9SB82-F1
#
_cell.length_a   1.000
_cell.length_b   1.000
_cell.length_c   1.000
_cell.angle_alpha   90.00
_cell.angle_beta   90.00
_cell.angle_gamma   90.00
#
_symmetry.space_group_name_H-M   'P 1'
#
loop_
_entity.id
_entity.type
_entity.pdbx_description
1 polymer ?
#
loop_
_entity_poly.entity_id
_entity_poly.type
_entity_poly.pdbx_seq_one_letter_code
_entity_poly.pdbx_strand_id
1 'polypeptide(L)'
;MTFMVLDENNHHCILPRIKPEPGDGERRYREAYARRKIRLDRKYVISCKQSEVPLSVPWDPSNQALCNSIHLYIILEMTSSENVFVLLSKVQLYTLEDSAFLSFKLDIMVTVNAKQTFNLLSDLCRRKQWDPFYKECQLLQQVNEDDAIYHVISTVPSAEGKPQDYILLASRRLPCTTG
;
A
#
# COMPACT_ATOMS: atom_id res chain seq x y z
N MET A 1 4.77 -1.81 -20.53
CA MET A 1 5.00 -3.09 -19.85
C MET A 1 6.49 -3.24 -19.69
N THR A 2 6.98 -3.62 -18.51
CA THR A 2 8.39 -3.87 -18.27
C THR A 2 8.53 -5.36 -18.02
N PHE A 3 9.40 -6.03 -18.76
CA PHE A 3 9.69 -7.46 -18.59
C PHE A 3 10.89 -7.59 -17.65
N MET A 4 10.84 -8.53 -16.72
CA MET A 4 11.98 -8.86 -15.85
C MET A 4 12.44 -10.26 -16.16
N VAL A 5 13.75 -10.43 -16.08
CA VAL A 5 14.42 -11.73 -16.14
C VAL A 5 15.26 -11.81 -14.87
N LEU A 6 15.39 -13.00 -14.29
CA LEU A 6 16.36 -13.22 -13.22
C LEU A 6 17.75 -13.25 -13.84
N ASP A 7 18.69 -12.51 -13.28
CA ASP A 7 20.09 -12.63 -13.66
C ASP A 7 20.69 -13.95 -13.14
N GLU A 8 21.96 -14.19 -13.48
CA GLU A 8 22.68 -15.41 -13.08
C GLU A 8 22.83 -15.56 -11.55
N ASN A 9 22.62 -14.48 -10.79
CA ASN A 9 22.67 -14.42 -9.34
C ASN A 9 21.27 -14.38 -8.70
N ASN A 10 20.22 -14.66 -9.47
CA ASN A 10 18.83 -14.63 -9.04
C ASN A 10 18.30 -13.23 -8.64
N HIS A 11 19.00 -12.16 -9.02
CA HIS A 11 18.49 -10.80 -8.84
C HIS A 11 17.56 -10.43 -10.00
N HIS A 12 16.55 -9.63 -9.70
CA HIS A 12 15.64 -9.12 -10.71
C HIS A 12 16.36 -8.13 -11.64
N CYS A 13 16.57 -8.52 -12.90
CA CYS A 13 17.13 -7.68 -13.94
C CYS A 13 16.03 -7.12 -14.86
N ILE A 14 16.07 -5.81 -15.07
CA ILE A 14 15.06 -5.08 -15.83
C ILE A 14 15.41 -5.11 -17.31
N LEU A 15 14.53 -5.68 -18.15
CA LEU A 15 14.69 -5.55 -19.60
C LEU A 15 14.43 -4.11 -20.05
N PRO A 16 15.12 -3.65 -21.13
CA PRO A 16 14.96 -2.31 -21.66
C PRO A 16 13.48 -1.95 -21.85
N ARG A 17 13.09 -0.74 -21.43
CA ARG A 17 11.71 -0.29 -21.51
C ARG A 17 11.26 -0.24 -22.98
N ILE A 18 10.43 -1.20 -23.37
CA ILE A 18 9.76 -1.18 -24.67
C ILE A 18 8.74 -0.04 -24.62
N LYS A 19 9.05 1.05 -25.33
CA LYS A 19 8.07 2.10 -25.59
C LYS A 19 7.12 1.61 -26.68
N PRO A 20 5.80 1.81 -26.55
CA PRO A 20 4.90 1.51 -27.64
C PRO A 20 5.29 2.35 -28.85
N GLU A 21 5.23 1.76 -30.04
CA GLU A 21 5.41 2.49 -31.28
C GLU A 21 4.36 3.60 -31.41
N PRO A 22 4.73 4.79 -31.91
CA PRO A 22 3.77 5.87 -32.14
C PRO A 22 2.60 5.41 -33.03
N GLY A 23 1.40 5.89 -32.73
CA GLY A 23 0.19 5.50 -33.47
C GLY A 23 -0.38 4.16 -32.97
N ASP A 24 -0.23 3.09 -33.75
CA ASP A 24 -0.91 1.82 -33.44
C ASP A 24 -0.39 1.14 -32.16
N GLY A 25 0.91 1.25 -31.86
CA GLY A 25 1.49 0.72 -30.64
C GLY A 25 0.89 1.35 -29.38
N GLU A 26 0.70 2.67 -29.38
CA GLU A 26 0.04 3.38 -28.27
C GLU A 26 -1.42 2.98 -28.12
N ARG A 27 -2.14 2.82 -29.25
CA ARG A 27 -3.53 2.36 -29.24
C ARG A 27 -3.62 0.98 -28.59
N ARG A 28 -2.80 0.01 -29.02
CA ARG A 28 -2.74 -1.34 -28.44
C ARG A 28 -2.38 -1.32 -26.96
N TYR A 29 -1.46 -0.44 -26.56
CA TYR A 29 -1.10 -0.26 -25.15
C TYR A 29 -2.30 0.23 -24.31
N ARG A 30 -3.05 1.23 -24.79
CA ARG A 30 -4.27 1.73 -24.11
C ARG A 30 -5.35 0.65 -24.05
N GLU A 31 -5.53 -0.11 -25.12
CA GLU A 31 -6.47 -1.24 -25.14
C GLU A 31 -6.09 -2.33 -24.13
N ALA A 32 -4.82 -2.70 -24.06
CA ALA A 32 -4.33 -3.68 -23.08
C ALA A 32 -4.54 -3.18 -21.64
N TYR A 33 -4.30 -1.90 -21.38
CA TYR A 33 -4.55 -1.28 -20.08
C TYR A 33 -6.05 -1.32 -19.72
N ALA A 34 -6.93 -0.95 -20.64
CA ALA A 34 -8.38 -1.00 -20.45
C ALA A 34 -8.88 -2.44 -20.18
N ARG A 35 -8.38 -3.43 -20.93
CA ARG A 35 -8.69 -4.85 -20.71
C ARG A 35 -8.22 -5.33 -19.34
N ARG A 36 -7.02 -4.93 -18.90
CA ARG A 36 -6.52 -5.25 -17.55
C ARG A 36 -7.43 -4.67 -16.48
N LYS A 37 -7.85 -3.41 -16.61
CA LYS A 37 -8.79 -2.77 -15.67
C LYS A 37 -10.10 -3.55 -15.57
N ILE A 38 -10.74 -3.82 -16.72
CA ILE A 38 -12.02 -4.56 -16.78
C ILE A 38 -11.87 -5.95 -16.14
N ARG A 39 -10.77 -6.66 -16.40
CA ARG A 39 -10.51 -7.96 -15.79
C ARG A 39 -10.43 -7.87 -14.27
N LEU A 40 -9.69 -6.89 -13.74
CA LEU A 40 -9.53 -6.69 -12.30
C LEU A 40 -10.85 -6.27 -11.64
N ASP A 41 -11.58 -5.32 -12.23
CA ASP A 41 -12.88 -4.87 -11.73
C ASP A 41 -13.87 -6.05 -11.63
N ARG A 42 -13.87 -6.96 -12.62
CA ARG A 42 -14.71 -8.16 -12.61
C ARG A 42 -14.26 -9.18 -11.57
N LYS A 43 -12.95 -9.39 -11.43
CA LYS A 43 -12.39 -10.35 -10.46
C LYS A 43 -12.75 -9.94 -9.02
N TYR A 44 -12.68 -8.66 -8.71
CA TYR A 44 -12.91 -8.11 -7.38
C TYR A 44 -14.26 -7.36 -7.26
N VAL A 45 -15.24 -7.73 -8.10
CA VAL A 45 -16.58 -7.11 -8.09
C VAL A 45 -17.31 -7.37 -6.77
N ILE A 46 -17.06 -8.53 -6.17
CA ILE A 46 -17.51 -8.87 -4.81
C ILE A 46 -16.37 -8.53 -3.87
N SER A 47 -16.57 -7.54 -3.01
CA SER A 47 -15.61 -7.18 -1.98
C SER A 47 -15.54 -8.27 -0.91
N CYS A 48 -14.33 -8.56 -0.44
CA CYS A 48 -14.12 -9.40 0.73
C CYS A 48 -14.85 -8.83 1.95
N LYS A 49 -15.40 -9.72 2.79
CA LYS A 49 -16.18 -9.36 3.98
C LYS A 49 -15.39 -9.57 5.26
N GLN A 50 -15.77 -8.84 6.31
CA GLN A 50 -15.24 -8.99 7.67
C GLN A 50 -15.31 -10.44 8.21
N SER A 51 -16.28 -11.23 7.74
CA SER A 51 -16.44 -12.65 8.12
C SER A 51 -15.45 -13.60 7.44
N GLU A 52 -14.82 -13.17 6.35
CA GLU A 52 -13.88 -13.96 5.56
C GLU A 52 -12.43 -13.62 5.94
N VAL A 53 -12.14 -12.32 6.05
CA VAL A 53 -10.83 -11.78 6.42
C VAL A 53 -11.05 -10.69 7.47
N PRO A 54 -10.22 -10.60 8.52
CA PRO A 54 -10.34 -9.55 9.53
C PRO A 54 -9.91 -8.19 8.96
N LEU A 55 -10.84 -7.47 8.34
CA LEU A 55 -10.60 -6.11 7.80
C LEU A 55 -10.44 -5.07 8.92
N SER A 56 -11.10 -5.31 10.04
CA SER A 56 -10.98 -4.57 11.30
C SER A 56 -10.94 -5.53 12.47
N VAL A 57 -10.32 -5.12 13.56
CA VAL A 57 -10.34 -5.86 14.83
C VAL A 57 -10.90 -4.95 15.92
N PRO A 58 -11.75 -5.47 16.82
CA PRO A 58 -12.20 -4.70 17.98
C PRO A 58 -10.99 -4.24 18.80
N TRP A 59 -10.99 -2.97 19.20
CA TRP A 59 -9.98 -2.44 20.09
C TRP A 59 -10.30 -2.83 21.54
N ASP A 60 -9.41 -3.59 22.16
CA ASP A 60 -9.44 -3.93 23.57
C ASP A 60 -8.08 -3.59 24.19
N PRO A 61 -8.01 -2.64 25.14
CA PRO A 61 -6.77 -2.28 25.84
C PRO A 61 -6.06 -3.49 26.46
N SER A 62 -6.79 -4.52 26.87
CA SER A 62 -6.24 -5.75 27.46
C SER A 62 -5.40 -6.56 26.46
N ASN A 63 -5.68 -6.41 25.15
CA ASN A 63 -5.05 -7.14 24.06
C ASN A 63 -4.11 -6.29 23.20
N GLN A 64 -3.78 -5.08 23.65
CA GLN A 64 -2.96 -4.11 22.91
C GLN A 64 -1.66 -4.73 22.34
N ALA A 65 -0.91 -5.48 23.16
CA ALA A 65 0.37 -6.06 22.75
C ALA A 65 0.21 -7.05 21.58
N LEU A 66 -0.88 -7.81 21.57
CA LEU A 66 -1.20 -8.76 20.51
C LEU A 66 -1.60 -8.03 19.22
N CYS A 67 -2.48 -7.02 19.32
CA CYS A 67 -2.91 -6.22 18.16
C CYS A 67 -1.71 -5.55 17.45
N ASN A 68 -0.79 -4.97 18.21
CA ASN A 68 0.40 -4.32 17.65
C ASN A 68 1.34 -5.32 16.98
N SER A 69 1.52 -6.50 17.59
CA SER A 69 2.37 -7.55 17.05
C SER A 69 1.81 -8.15 15.75
N ILE A 70 0.50 -8.39 15.69
CA ILE A 70 -0.19 -8.86 14.48
C ILE A 70 -0.09 -7.81 13.36
N HIS A 71 -0.27 -6.53 13.68
CA HIS A 71 -0.13 -5.44 12.70
C HIS A 71 1.27 -5.44 12.07
N LEU A 72 2.32 -5.51 12.88
CA LEU A 72 3.71 -5.55 12.41
C LEU A 72 4.00 -6.79 11.57
N TYR A 73 3.54 -7.96 12.01
CA TYR A 73 3.71 -9.22 11.28
C TYR A 73 3.09 -9.15 9.88
N ILE A 74 1.86 -8.65 9.76
CA ILE A 74 1.17 -8.52 8.47
C ILE A 74 1.96 -7.60 7.53
N ILE A 75 2.48 -6.47 8.02
CA ILE A 75 3.29 -5.56 7.18
C ILE A 75 4.55 -6.27 6.68
N LEU A 76 5.27 -6.96 7.56
CA LEU A 76 6.52 -7.66 7.22
C LEU A 76 6.29 -8.77 6.18
N GLU A 77 5.22 -9.54 6.34
CA GLU A 77 4.83 -10.59 5.40
C GLU A 77 4.53 -9.99 4.01
N MET A 78 3.75 -8.90 3.98
CA MET A 78 3.41 -8.21 2.73
C MET A 78 4.64 -7.62 2.03
N THR A 79 5.67 -7.22 2.77
CA THR A 79 6.92 -6.71 2.19
C THR A 79 7.84 -7.80 1.63
N SER A 80 7.69 -9.05 2.06
CA SER A 80 8.57 -10.18 1.71
C SER A 80 8.11 -10.98 0.49
N SER A 81 6.88 -10.76 0.01
CA SER A 81 6.31 -11.53 -1.11
C SER A 81 6.88 -11.12 -2.48
N GLU A 82 7.22 -12.11 -3.30
CA GLU A 82 7.65 -11.93 -4.70
C GLU A 82 6.45 -11.53 -5.57
N ASN A 83 6.43 -10.29 -6.05
CA ASN A 83 5.23 -9.68 -6.65
C ASN A 83 5.44 -9.22 -8.10
N VAL A 84 4.35 -9.14 -8.86
CA VAL A 84 4.35 -8.58 -10.23
C VAL A 84 4.55 -7.08 -10.15
N PHE A 85 5.53 -6.56 -10.88
CA PHE A 85 6.00 -5.17 -10.81
C PHE A 85 5.61 -4.36 -12.05
N VAL A 86 5.42 -3.07 -11.86
CA VAL A 86 5.29 -2.05 -12.91
C VAL A 86 6.19 -0.89 -12.52
N LEU A 87 7.27 -0.67 -13.28
CA LEU A 87 8.18 0.45 -13.06
C LEU A 87 7.63 1.73 -13.68
N LEU A 88 7.39 2.74 -12.85
CA LEU A 88 7.08 4.11 -13.27
C LEU A 88 8.27 5.01 -12.88
N SER A 89 9.29 5.05 -13.73
CA SER A 89 10.52 5.85 -13.51
C SER A 89 11.30 5.44 -12.24
N LYS A 90 11.43 6.32 -11.24
CA LYS A 90 12.05 6.07 -9.91
C LYS A 90 11.09 5.43 -8.90
N VAL A 91 9.87 5.13 -9.31
CA VAL A 91 8.82 4.53 -8.48
C VAL A 91 8.56 3.11 -8.97
N GLN A 92 8.64 2.15 -8.06
CA GLN A 92 8.32 0.74 -8.31
C GLN A 92 6.93 0.45 -7.73
N LEU A 93 5.99 0.04 -8.57
CA LEU A 93 4.67 -0.40 -8.13
C LEU A 93 4.61 -1.93 -8.20
N TYR A 94 4.39 -2.59 -7.07
CA TYR A 94 4.16 -4.02 -6.98
C TYR A 94 2.66 -4.26 -6.82
N THR A 95 2.15 -5.30 -7.48
CA THR A 95 0.76 -5.72 -7.38
C THR A 95 0.69 -7.22 -7.12
N LEU A 96 -0.07 -7.60 -6.11
CA LEU A 96 -0.37 -8.99 -5.76
C LEU A 96 -1.87 -9.23 -5.95
N GLU A 97 -2.20 -10.16 -6.84
CA GLU A 97 -3.58 -10.52 -7.14
C GLU A 97 -4.02 -11.74 -6.31
N ASP A 98 -4.47 -11.54 -5.07
CA ASP A 98 -5.05 -12.62 -4.25
C ASP A 98 -6.46 -12.99 -4.76
N SER A 99 -7.00 -14.09 -4.27
CA SER A 99 -8.40 -14.48 -4.32
C SER A 99 -9.33 -13.46 -3.64
N ALA A 100 -8.95 -12.93 -2.47
CA ALA A 100 -9.82 -12.07 -1.67
C ALA A 100 -9.69 -10.57 -1.98
N PHE A 101 -8.48 -10.09 -2.26
CA PHE A 101 -8.20 -8.67 -2.49
C PHE A 101 -7.07 -8.45 -3.51
N LEU A 102 -7.03 -7.24 -4.06
CA LEU A 102 -5.90 -6.75 -4.85
C LEU A 102 -5.00 -5.92 -3.94
N SER A 103 -3.81 -6.42 -3.64
CA SER A 103 -2.81 -5.67 -2.88
C SER A 103 -1.84 -4.98 -3.81
N PHE A 104 -1.32 -3.83 -3.36
CA PHE A 104 -0.26 -3.13 -4.05
C PHE A 104 0.71 -2.51 -3.05
N LYS A 105 1.97 -2.39 -3.46
CA LYS A 105 3.05 -1.75 -2.70
C LYS A 105 3.78 -0.77 -3.63
N LEU A 106 4.18 0.38 -3.10
CA LEU A 106 4.99 1.36 -3.82
C LEU A 106 6.34 1.51 -3.13
N ASP A 107 7.42 1.28 -3.87
CA ASP A 107 8.78 1.52 -3.39
C ASP A 107 9.36 2.73 -4.13
N ILE A 108 9.95 3.66 -3.37
CA ILE A 108 10.54 4.89 -3.88
C ILE A 108 11.86 5.13 -3.15
N MET A 109 12.92 5.35 -3.91
CA MET A 109 14.21 5.76 -3.35
C MET A 109 14.27 7.29 -3.24
N VAL A 110 14.43 7.78 -2.01
CA VAL A 110 14.53 9.22 -1.70
C VAL A 110 15.88 9.55 -1.05
N THR A 111 16.42 10.73 -1.34
CA THR A 111 17.71 11.20 -0.83
C THR A 111 17.57 11.92 0.52
N VAL A 112 16.91 11.28 1.49
CA VAL A 112 16.66 11.83 2.84
C VAL A 112 17.04 10.78 3.87
N ASN A 113 17.52 11.20 5.04
CA ASN A 113 17.91 10.29 6.10
C ASN A 113 16.73 9.43 6.59
N ALA A 114 16.94 8.12 6.76
CA ALA A 114 15.90 7.17 7.14
C ALA A 114 15.17 7.54 8.44
N LYS A 115 15.88 8.06 9.46
CA LYS A 115 15.29 8.50 10.73
C LYS A 115 14.38 9.70 10.55
N GLN A 116 14.77 10.65 9.70
CA GLN A 116 13.94 11.81 9.39
C GLN A 116 12.69 11.40 8.62
N THR A 117 12.84 10.53 7.62
CA THR A 117 11.72 9.96 6.86
C THR A 117 10.77 9.18 7.76
N PHE A 118 11.31 8.33 8.65
CA PHE A 118 10.53 7.57 9.62
C PHE A 118 9.70 8.49 10.52
N ASN A 119 10.32 9.52 11.11
CA ASN A 119 9.62 10.48 11.95
C ASN A 119 8.50 11.20 11.17
N LEU A 120 8.79 11.65 9.94
CA LEU A 120 7.81 12.34 9.10
C LEU A 120 6.62 11.46 8.72
N LEU A 121 6.86 10.22 8.30
CA LEU A 121 5.83 9.29 7.85
C LEU A 121 5.04 8.67 9.01
N SER A 122 5.64 8.55 10.20
CA SER A 122 4.96 8.06 11.40
C SER A 122 3.94 9.06 11.98
N ASP A 123 4.08 10.35 11.63
CA ASP A 123 3.12 11.39 12.01
C ASP A 123 1.97 11.45 11.01
N LEU A 124 0.93 10.65 11.26
CA LEU A 124 -0.25 10.59 10.41
C LEU A 124 -1.04 11.90 10.36
N CYS A 125 -0.91 12.78 11.36
CA CYS A 125 -1.57 14.09 11.34
C CYS A 125 -1.00 15.03 10.27
N ARG A 126 0.28 14.85 9.91
CA ARG A 126 0.95 15.61 8.85
C ARG A 126 0.70 15.06 7.45
N ARG A 127 0.16 13.84 7.33
CA ARG A 127 -0.07 13.18 6.03
C ARG A 127 -0.93 14.01 5.06
N LYS A 128 -1.90 14.78 5.58
CA LYS A 128 -2.73 15.72 4.79
C LYS A 128 -1.94 16.78 4.01
N GLN A 129 -0.68 17.05 4.38
CA GLN A 129 0.17 18.03 3.71
C GLN A 129 0.66 17.54 2.34
N TRP A 130 0.65 16.22 2.09
CA TRP A 130 1.22 15.63 0.88
C TRP A 130 0.35 14.52 0.25
N ASP A 131 -0.61 13.97 0.98
CA ASP A 131 -1.56 12.97 0.45
C ASP A 131 -2.91 13.63 0.12
N PRO A 132 -3.27 13.79 -1.17
CA PRO A 132 -4.51 14.45 -1.58
C PRO A 132 -5.76 13.61 -1.25
N PHE A 133 -5.59 12.32 -0.94
CA PHE A 133 -6.68 11.46 -0.50
C PHE A 133 -6.99 11.62 0.98
N TYR A 134 -6.14 12.31 1.73
CA TYR A 134 -6.18 12.42 3.18
C TYR A 134 -6.73 13.77 3.60
N LYS A 135 -8.05 13.84 3.88
CA LYS A 135 -8.74 15.09 4.18
C LYS A 135 -8.41 15.60 5.59
N GLU A 136 -8.69 14.77 6.59
CA GLU A 136 -8.56 15.13 8.00
C GLU A 136 -8.03 13.93 8.80
N CYS A 137 -7.35 14.22 9.90
CA CYS A 137 -6.73 13.24 10.78
C CYS A 137 -6.77 13.76 12.21
N GLN A 138 -7.40 13.00 13.09
CA GLN A 138 -7.53 13.31 14.50
C GLN A 138 -6.95 12.18 15.33
N LEU A 139 -6.03 12.51 16.24
CA LEU A 139 -5.58 11.58 17.26
C LEU A 139 -6.74 11.33 18.24
N LEU A 140 -7.18 10.08 18.34
CA LEU A 140 -8.22 9.67 19.30
C LEU A 140 -7.61 9.23 20.62
N GLN A 141 -6.54 8.43 20.56
CA GLN A 141 -5.90 7.89 21.75
C GLN A 141 -4.40 7.69 21.50
N GLN A 142 -3.58 8.24 22.39
CA GLN A 142 -2.18 7.83 22.51
C GLN A 142 -2.14 6.55 23.34
N VAL A 143 -1.70 5.45 22.73
CA VAL A 143 -1.70 4.14 23.40
C VAL A 143 -0.42 3.94 24.21
N ASN A 144 0.73 4.26 23.62
CA ASN A 144 2.04 4.36 24.29
C ASN A 144 2.96 5.29 23.48
N GLU A 145 4.26 5.30 23.71
CA GLU A 145 5.20 6.18 22.97
C GLU A 145 5.26 5.92 21.45
N ASP A 146 4.92 4.71 21.01
CA ASP A 146 5.09 4.25 19.63
C ASP A 146 3.78 3.82 18.94
N ASP A 147 2.68 3.77 19.69
CA ASP A 147 1.39 3.29 19.24
C ASP A 147 0.30 4.34 19.51
N ALA A 148 -0.51 4.65 18.50
CA ALA A 148 -1.58 5.63 18.57
C ALA A 148 -2.77 5.23 17.68
N ILE A 149 -3.98 5.63 18.08
CA ILE A 149 -5.21 5.41 17.33
C ILE A 149 -5.69 6.74 16.75
N TYR A 150 -5.98 6.74 15.45
CA TYR A 150 -6.40 7.91 14.70
C TYR A 150 -7.77 7.70 14.06
N HIS A 151 -8.57 8.76 14.02
CA HIS A 151 -9.71 8.89 13.10
C HIS A 151 -9.26 9.66 11.87
N VAL A 152 -9.56 9.10 10.70
CA VAL A 152 -9.08 9.61 9.42
C VAL A 152 -10.27 9.77 8.49
N ILE A 153 -10.39 10.93 7.85
CA ILE A 153 -11.39 11.19 6.82
C ILE A 153 -10.70 11.26 5.46
N SER A 154 -11.22 10.51 4.50
CA SER A 154 -10.74 10.48 3.12
C SER A 154 -11.48 11.48 2.23
N THR A 155 -10.81 12.00 1.21
CA THR A 155 -11.45 12.78 0.14
C THR A 155 -12.14 11.89 -0.89
N VAL A 156 -11.84 10.59 -0.90
CA VAL A 156 -12.48 9.62 -1.80
C VAL A 156 -13.90 9.36 -1.31
N PRO A 157 -14.94 9.64 -2.12
CA PRO A 157 -16.31 9.36 -1.73
C PRO A 157 -16.57 7.86 -1.71
N SER A 158 -17.43 7.43 -0.80
CA SER A 158 -17.98 6.08 -0.82
C SER A 158 -18.85 5.85 -2.05
N ALA A 159 -19.24 4.60 -2.28
CA ALA A 159 -20.23 4.27 -3.32
C ALA A 159 -21.54 5.05 -3.16
N GLU A 160 -21.86 5.53 -1.95
CA GLU A 160 -23.04 6.33 -1.61
C GLU A 160 -22.79 7.84 -1.70
N GLY A 161 -21.61 8.29 -2.14
CA GLY A 161 -21.26 9.71 -2.24
C GLY A 161 -20.96 10.39 -0.90
N LYS A 162 -20.90 9.63 0.20
CA LYS A 162 -20.52 10.15 1.53
C LYS A 162 -19.00 10.14 1.70
N PRO A 163 -18.42 11.05 2.51
CA PRO A 163 -17.02 10.94 2.91
C PRO A 163 -16.77 9.59 3.57
N GLN A 164 -15.69 8.90 3.18
CA GLN A 164 -15.24 7.70 3.88
C GLN A 164 -14.36 8.08 5.05
N ASP A 165 -14.51 7.36 6.16
CA ASP A 165 -13.66 7.50 7.33
C ASP A 165 -13.13 6.15 7.82
N TYR A 166 -12.04 6.22 8.60
CA TYR A 166 -11.32 5.06 9.09
C TYR A 166 -10.86 5.30 10.53
N ILE A 167 -10.86 4.22 11.31
CA ILE A 167 -10.19 4.16 12.61
C ILE A 167 -8.92 3.32 12.41
N LEU A 168 -7.76 3.96 12.53
CA LEU A 168 -6.46 3.34 12.26
C LEU A 168 -5.65 3.22 13.55
N LEU A 169 -5.19 2.02 13.84
CA LEU A 169 -4.09 1.79 14.79
C LEU A 169 -2.77 1.96 14.04
N ALA A 170 -1.96 2.93 14.45
CA ALA A 170 -0.63 3.15 13.90
C ALA A 170 0.42 2.69 14.91
N SER A 171 1.29 1.78 14.48
CA SER A 171 2.39 1.24 15.26
C SER A 171 3.70 1.51 14.55
N ARG A 172 4.60 2.29 15.16
CA ARG A 172 5.92 2.59 14.60
C ARG A 172 6.98 1.77 15.34
N ARG A 173 7.94 1.18 14.62
CA ARG A 173 9.05 0.43 15.23
C ARG A 173 10.35 0.74 14.51
N LEU A 174 11.44 0.76 15.27
CA LEU A 174 12.79 0.83 14.72
C LEU A 174 13.26 -0.57 14.28
N PRO A 175 14.19 -0.67 13.32
CA PRO A 175 14.81 -1.94 12.96
C PRO A 175 15.47 -2.60 14.18
N CYS A 176 15.25 -3.90 14.37
CA CYS A 176 15.86 -4.67 15.46
C CYS A 176 17.37 -4.87 15.27
N THR A 177 17.80 -4.96 14.01
CA THR A 177 19.20 -5.14 13.60
C THR A 177 19.53 -4.19 12.45
N THR A 178 20.81 -4.02 12.15
CA THR A 178 21.23 -3.44 10.88
C THR A 178 20.73 -4.32 9.73
N GLY A 179 20.02 -3.70 8.79
CA GLY A 179 19.51 -4.33 7.58
C GLY A 179 20.43 -4.12 6.39
#